data_AF-A0A2V6H6V7-F1
#
_entry.id   AF-A0A2V6H6V7-F1
#
_cell.length_a   1.000
_cell.length_b   1.000
_cell.length_c   1.000
_cell.angle_alpha   90.00
_cell.angle_beta   90.00
_cell.angle_gamma   90.00
#
_symmetry.space_group_name_H-M   'P 1'
#
loop_
_entity.id
_entity.type
_entity.pdbx_description
1 polymer ?
#
loop_
_entity_poly.entity_id
_entity_poly.type
_entity_poly.pdbx_seq_one_letter_code
_entity_poly.pdbx_strand_id
1 'polypeptide(L)'
;MRYAFRIFARQSSIILGSAWAFVGAVVVVLVWVLTGPTFHFSDTWQLVINTATTVVTFLMVFLIQNTQNRDTKAVQLKLDELIRAIKSARNELVDLEDLSDDELKKLEKQFQDLRQKAEHRVKHSRDVEPAQSR
;
A
#
# COMPACT_ATOMS: atom_id res chain seq x y z
N MET A 1 2.85 -14.01 -26.90
CA MET A 1 2.57 -12.56 -26.77
C MET A 1 2.28 -12.09 -25.33
N ARG A 2 1.39 -12.75 -24.55
CA ARG A 2 1.03 -12.31 -23.18
C ARG A 2 2.14 -12.37 -22.11
N TYR A 3 3.22 -13.12 -22.37
CA TYR A 3 4.36 -13.27 -21.45
C TYR A 3 5.43 -12.19 -21.66
N ALA A 4 5.76 -11.90 -22.93
CA ALA A 4 6.66 -10.80 -23.31
C ALA A 4 6.14 -9.45 -22.82
N PHE A 5 4.83 -9.19 -22.96
CA PHE A 5 4.20 -7.96 -22.48
C PHE A 5 4.28 -7.80 -20.96
N ARG A 6 4.17 -8.89 -20.18
CA ARG A 6 4.27 -8.85 -18.71
C ARG A 6 5.69 -8.60 -18.22
N ILE A 7 6.71 -9.15 -18.91
CA ILE A 7 8.12 -8.89 -18.58
C ILE A 7 8.51 -7.47 -18.95
N PHE A 8 8.07 -6.98 -20.12
CA PHE A 8 8.29 -5.60 -20.55
C PHE A 8 7.61 -4.61 -19.59
N ALA A 9 6.33 -4.81 -19.26
CA ALA A 9 5.60 -3.96 -18.32
C ALA A 9 6.23 -3.95 -16.92
N ARG A 10 6.76 -5.10 -16.45
CA ARG A 10 7.42 -5.19 -15.13
C ARG A 10 8.80 -4.54 -15.12
N GLN A 11 9.59 -4.67 -16.19
CA GLN A 11 10.88 -3.97 -16.31
C GLN A 11 10.69 -2.46 -16.51
N SER A 12 9.74 -2.04 -17.33
CA SER A 12 9.37 -0.64 -17.51
C SER A 12 8.98 0.03 -16.19
N SER A 13 8.15 -0.62 -15.35
CA SER A 13 7.78 -0.08 -14.03
C SER A 13 8.95 0.06 -13.04
N ILE A 14 9.98 -0.78 -13.13
CA ILE A 14 11.15 -0.72 -12.23
C ILE A 14 12.17 0.32 -12.73
N ILE A 15 12.29 0.46 -14.05
CA ILE A 15 13.22 1.42 -14.66
C ILE A 15 12.65 2.84 -14.56
N LEU A 16 11.40 3.08 -14.94
CA LEU A 16 10.80 4.43 -15.00
C LEU A 16 10.46 5.04 -13.62
N GLY A 17 10.41 4.24 -12.56
CA GLY A 17 10.15 4.72 -11.18
C GLY A 17 11.40 4.90 -10.32
N SER A 18 12.59 4.54 -10.83
CA SER A 18 13.84 4.56 -10.09
C SER A 18 14.56 5.91 -10.23
N ALA A 19 15.18 6.40 -9.14
CA ALA A 19 16.02 7.60 -9.14
C ALA A 19 17.11 7.56 -10.24
N TRP A 20 17.55 6.36 -10.64
CA TRP A 20 18.51 6.15 -11.72
C TRP A 20 17.98 6.51 -13.12
N ALA A 21 16.67 6.35 -13.39
CA ALA A 21 16.10 6.80 -14.66
C ALA A 21 15.99 8.33 -14.73
N PHE A 22 15.74 8.99 -13.61
CA PHE A 22 15.79 10.45 -13.53
C PHE A 22 17.21 10.96 -13.83
N VAL A 23 18.23 10.36 -13.20
CA VAL A 23 19.63 10.68 -13.49
C VAL A 23 19.97 10.44 -14.96
N GLY A 24 19.54 9.31 -15.53
CA GLY A 24 19.72 9.03 -16.96
C GLY A 24 19.06 10.06 -17.88
N ALA A 25 17.83 10.49 -17.56
CA ALA A 25 17.14 11.54 -18.31
C ALA A 25 17.88 12.88 -18.25
N VAL A 26 18.39 13.26 -17.07
CA VAL A 26 19.20 14.48 -16.90
C VAL A 26 20.47 14.42 -17.74
N VAL A 27 21.17 13.27 -17.76
CA VAL A 27 22.36 13.09 -18.61
C VAL A 27 22.02 13.22 -20.09
N VAL A 28 20.91 12.63 -20.55
CA VAL A 28 20.46 12.76 -21.94
C VAL A 28 20.18 14.22 -22.31
N VAL A 29 19.52 14.98 -21.43
CA VAL A 29 19.27 16.41 -21.63
C VAL A 29 20.58 17.19 -21.69
N LEU A 30 21.54 16.91 -20.80
CA LEU A 30 22.84 17.57 -20.80
C LEU A 30 23.63 17.29 -22.09
N VAL A 31 23.67 16.03 -22.54
CA VAL A 31 24.31 15.67 -23.82
C VAL A 31 23.66 16.43 -24.97
N TRP A 32 22.32 16.46 -25.03
CA TRP A 32 21.58 17.19 -26.05
C TRP A 32 21.93 18.68 -26.08
N VAL A 33 21.96 19.36 -24.92
CA VAL A 33 22.35 20.79 -24.83
C VAL A 33 23.78 21.00 -25.31
N LEU A 34 24.72 20.14 -24.90
CA LEU A 34 26.14 20.25 -25.27
C LEU A 34 26.39 20.03 -26.76
N THR A 35 25.59 19.18 -27.40
CA THR A 35 25.64 18.97 -28.86
C THR A 35 24.86 20.03 -29.66
N GLY A 36 24.04 20.87 -29.02
CA GLY A 36 23.30 21.95 -29.70
C GLY A 36 24.18 22.95 -30.48
N PRO A 37 25.27 23.48 -29.89
CA PRO A 37 26.19 24.39 -30.57
C PRO A 37 26.84 23.81 -31.83
N THR A 38 27.18 22.52 -31.84
CA THR A 38 27.78 21.89 -33.04
C THR A 38 26.80 21.84 -34.21
N PHE A 39 25.50 21.72 -33.93
CA PHE A 39 24.44 21.72 -34.93
C PHE A 39 23.79 23.09 -35.13
N HIS A 40 24.38 24.16 -34.58
CA HIS A 40 23.86 25.54 -34.65
C HIS A 40 22.39 25.66 -34.20
N PHE A 41 21.93 24.77 -33.32
CA PHE A 41 20.52 24.67 -32.93
C PHE A 41 19.54 24.61 -34.13
N SER A 42 19.91 23.88 -35.18
CA SER A 42 19.12 23.79 -36.42
C SER A 42 17.69 23.29 -36.20
N ASP A 43 16.81 23.58 -37.16
CA ASP A 43 15.40 23.14 -37.10
C ASP A 43 15.29 21.61 -37.00
N THR A 44 16.15 20.86 -37.71
CA THR A 44 16.19 19.39 -37.61
C THR A 44 16.63 18.93 -36.22
N TRP A 45 17.60 19.62 -35.61
CA TRP A 45 18.07 19.32 -34.26
C TRP A 45 16.98 19.51 -33.20
N GLN A 46 16.22 20.60 -33.30
CA GLN A 46 15.08 20.87 -32.43
C GLN A 46 13.90 19.92 -32.71
N LEU A 47 13.63 19.59 -33.97
CA LEU A 47 12.56 18.67 -34.36
C LEU A 47 12.76 17.30 -33.72
N VAL A 48 13.99 16.76 -33.78
CA VAL A 48 14.30 15.43 -33.23
C VAL A 48 13.97 15.34 -31.74
N ILE A 49 14.37 16.33 -30.93
CA ILE A 49 14.11 16.29 -29.49
C ILE A 49 12.63 16.49 -29.17
N ASN A 50 11.93 17.35 -29.93
CA ASN A 50 10.51 17.60 -29.75
C ASN A 50 9.69 16.34 -30.09
N THR A 51 10.01 15.68 -31.20
CA THR A 51 9.39 14.42 -31.59
C THR A 51 9.67 13.32 -30.57
N ALA A 52 10.92 13.17 -30.12
CA ALA A 52 11.29 12.17 -29.13
C ALA A 52 10.54 12.39 -27.79
N THR A 53 10.52 13.63 -27.29
CA THR A 53 9.84 13.97 -26.04
C THR A 53 8.33 13.75 -26.16
N THR A 54 7.73 14.02 -27.32
CA THR A 54 6.30 13.76 -27.57
C THR A 54 5.98 12.27 -27.48
N VAL A 55 6.78 11.41 -28.11
CA VAL A 55 6.61 9.95 -28.04
C VAL A 55 6.77 9.45 -26.59
N VAL A 56 7.81 9.92 -25.87
CA VAL A 56 8.03 9.55 -24.47
C VAL A 56 6.87 10.00 -23.59
N THR A 57 6.38 11.23 -23.79
CA THR A 57 5.24 11.77 -23.04
C THR A 57 3.97 10.96 -23.31
N PHE A 58 3.71 10.61 -24.57
CA PHE A 58 2.57 9.77 -24.94
C PHE A 58 2.63 8.41 -24.22
N LEU A 59 3.79 7.75 -24.24
CA LEU A 59 4.01 6.51 -23.50
C LEU A 59 3.84 6.69 -21.99
N MET A 60 4.34 7.79 -21.44
CA MET A 60 4.23 8.11 -20.02
C MET A 60 2.77 8.30 -19.59
N VAL A 61 1.94 8.96 -20.40
CA VAL A 61 0.50 9.08 -20.15
C VAL A 61 -0.15 7.69 -20.06
N PHE A 62 0.15 6.76 -20.97
CA PHE A 62 -0.34 5.37 -20.87
C PHE A 62 0.13 4.66 -19.60
N LEU A 63 1.40 4.83 -19.22
CA LEU A 63 1.95 4.21 -18.02
C LEU A 63 1.33 4.77 -16.74
N ILE A 64 1.13 6.09 -16.68
CA ILE A 64 0.45 6.77 -15.57
C ILE A 64 -0.98 6.24 -15.48
N GLN A 65 -1.73 6.18 -16.58
CA GLN A 65 -3.09 5.66 -16.60
C GLN A 65 -3.16 4.19 -16.15
N ASN A 66 -2.25 3.34 -16.60
CA ASN A 66 -2.18 1.94 -16.18
C ASN A 66 -1.87 1.78 -14.69
N THR A 67 -0.99 2.64 -14.15
CA THR A 67 -0.63 2.64 -12.72
C THR A 67 -1.79 3.16 -11.88
N GLN A 68 -2.37 4.30 -12.27
CA GLN A 68 -3.54 4.90 -11.61
C GLN A 68 -4.74 3.95 -11.58
N ASN A 69 -5.05 3.27 -12.70
CA ASN A 69 -6.16 2.32 -12.75
C ASN A 69 -6.00 1.16 -11.75
N ARG A 70 -4.77 0.70 -11.53
CA ARG A 70 -4.47 -0.36 -10.55
C ARG A 70 -4.55 0.16 -9.12
N ASP A 71 -4.06 1.37 -8.86
CA ASP A 71 -4.09 1.99 -7.53
C ASP A 71 -5.51 2.31 -7.09
N THR A 72 -6.35 2.85 -7.99
CA THR A 72 -7.78 3.07 -7.73
C THR A 72 -8.49 1.78 -7.31
N LYS A 73 -8.22 0.67 -8.02
CA LYS A 73 -8.81 -0.64 -7.67
C LYS A 73 -8.36 -1.15 -6.31
N ALA A 74 -7.10 -0.95 -5.94
CA ALA A 74 -6.58 -1.34 -4.63
C ALA A 74 -7.20 -0.52 -3.49
N VAL A 75 -7.42 0.78 -3.71
CA VAL A 75 -8.10 1.65 -2.75
C VAL A 75 -9.55 1.22 -2.55
N GLN A 76 -10.28 0.91 -3.62
CA GLN A 76 -11.66 0.39 -3.53
C GLN A 76 -11.74 -0.90 -2.70
N LEU A 77 -10.87 -1.87 -2.96
CA LEU A 77 -10.83 -3.13 -2.20
C LEU A 77 -10.54 -2.91 -0.71
N LYS A 78 -9.62 -2.01 -0.37
CA LYS A 78 -9.34 -1.66 1.04
C LYS A 78 -10.54 -1.01 1.72
N LEU A 79 -11.25 -0.15 1.01
CA LEU A 79 -12.46 0.49 1.51
C LEU A 79 -13.59 -0.52 1.73
N ASP A 80 -13.79 -1.44 0.77
CA ASP A 80 -14.76 -2.52 0.88
C ASP A 80 -14.47 -3.40 2.10
N GLU A 81 -13.21 -3.73 2.34
CA GLU A 81 -12.79 -4.51 3.51
C GLU A 81 -13.01 -3.75 4.82
N LEU A 82 -12.73 -2.45 4.87
CA LEU A 82 -13.03 -1.62 6.04
C LEU A 82 -14.54 -1.55 6.32
N ILE A 83 -15.36 -1.36 5.30
CA ILE A 83 -16.83 -1.36 5.44
C ILE A 83 -17.30 -2.73 5.92
N ARG A 84 -16.73 -3.81 5.39
CA ARG A 84 -17.05 -5.18 5.81
C ARG A 84 -16.63 -5.43 7.26
N ALA A 85 -15.45 -5.00 7.68
CA ALA A 85 -14.98 -5.13 9.06
C ALA A 85 -15.89 -4.36 10.04
N ILE A 86 -16.33 -3.15 9.68
CA ILE A 86 -17.29 -2.37 10.48
C ILE A 86 -18.66 -3.05 10.51
N LYS A 87 -19.14 -3.58 9.38
CA LYS A 87 -20.37 -4.37 9.35
C LYS A 87 -20.27 -5.66 10.15
N SER A 88 -19.14 -6.36 10.13
CA SER A 88 -18.90 -7.56 10.94
C SER A 88 -18.83 -7.22 12.43
N ALA A 89 -18.16 -6.13 12.81
CA ALA A 89 -18.17 -5.63 14.19
C ALA A 89 -19.58 -5.26 14.63
N ARG A 90 -20.38 -4.67 13.72
CA ARG A 90 -21.80 -4.42 13.98
C ARG A 90 -22.62 -5.71 14.03
N ASN A 91 -22.28 -6.74 13.26
CA ASN A 91 -22.96 -8.02 13.29
C ASN A 91 -22.65 -8.79 14.58
N GLU A 92 -21.41 -8.75 15.09
CA GLU A 92 -21.08 -9.29 16.43
C GLU A 92 -21.76 -8.51 17.56
N LEU A 93 -21.95 -7.19 17.41
CA LEU A 93 -22.70 -6.38 18.37
C LEU A 93 -24.23 -6.58 18.25
N VAL A 94 -24.75 -6.89 17.06
CA VAL A 94 -26.16 -7.21 16.83
C VAL A 94 -26.49 -8.63 17.29
N ASP A 95 -25.56 -9.57 17.17
CA ASP A 95 -25.72 -10.92 17.74
C ASP A 95 -25.80 -10.89 19.28
N LEU A 96 -25.35 -9.81 19.93
CA LEU A 96 -25.56 -9.64 21.37
C LEU A 96 -27.01 -9.30 21.75
N GLU A 97 -27.79 -8.72 20.83
CA GLU A 97 -29.21 -8.39 21.05
C GLU A 97 -30.15 -9.56 20.69
N ASP A 98 -29.73 -10.49 19.83
CA ASP A 98 -30.48 -11.70 19.44
C ASP A 98 -30.11 -12.94 20.29
N LEU A 99 -29.15 -12.83 21.22
CA LEU A 99 -28.86 -13.89 22.20
C LEU A 99 -30.07 -14.12 23.11
N SER A 100 -30.46 -15.38 23.27
CA SER A 100 -31.44 -15.74 24.30
C SER A 100 -30.89 -15.45 25.70
N ASP A 101 -31.78 -15.17 26.67
CA ASP A 101 -31.39 -14.89 28.07
C ASP A 101 -30.45 -15.96 28.67
N ASP A 102 -30.59 -17.22 28.23
CA ASP A 102 -29.75 -18.33 28.66
C ASP A 102 -28.32 -18.26 28.10
N GLU A 103 -28.15 -17.76 26.87
CA GLU A 103 -26.84 -17.58 26.26
C GLU A 103 -26.13 -16.33 26.81
N LEU A 104 -26.89 -15.26 27.09
CA LEU A 104 -26.38 -14.07 27.78
C LEU A 104 -25.84 -14.45 29.18
N LYS A 105 -26.59 -15.27 29.93
CA LYS A 105 -26.15 -15.82 31.22
C LYS A 105 -24.90 -16.68 31.11
N LYS A 106 -24.78 -17.52 30.08
CA LYS A 106 -23.58 -18.34 29.85
C LYS A 106 -22.36 -17.45 29.59
N LEU A 107 -22.52 -16.40 28.79
CA LEU A 107 -21.45 -15.45 28.47
C LEU A 107 -21.02 -14.66 29.72
N GLU A 108 -21.98 -14.16 30.51
CA GLU A 108 -21.70 -13.49 31.78
C GLU A 108 -20.92 -14.39 32.74
N LYS A 109 -21.32 -15.67 32.84
CA LYS A 109 -20.66 -16.65 33.70
C LYS A 109 -19.23 -16.95 33.26
N GLN A 110 -18.96 -16.98 31.95
CA GLN A 110 -17.59 -17.11 31.43
C GLN A 110 -16.72 -15.90 31.78
N PHE A 111 -17.25 -14.68 31.66
CA PHE A 111 -16.52 -13.47 32.04
C PHE A 111 -16.22 -13.41 33.54
N GLN A 112 -17.17 -13.80 34.39
CA GLN A 112 -16.94 -13.89 35.83
C GLN A 112 -15.83 -14.89 36.17
N ASP A 113 -15.82 -16.07 35.53
CA ASP A 113 -14.81 -17.10 35.76
C ASP A 113 -13.41 -16.65 35.29
N LEU A 114 -13.33 -15.94 34.16
CA LEU A 114 -12.08 -15.32 33.68
C LEU A 114 -11.55 -14.25 34.63
N ARG A 115 -12.44 -13.38 35.14
CA ARG A 115 -12.06 -12.33 36.10
C ARG A 115 -11.57 -12.93 37.41
N GLN A 116 -12.24 -13.96 37.90
CA GLN A 116 -11.87 -14.65 39.14
C GLN A 116 -10.50 -15.35 39.00
N LYS A 117 -10.23 -15.98 37.84
CA LYS A 117 -8.91 -16.55 37.51
C LYS A 117 -7.82 -15.48 37.41
N ALA A 118 -8.11 -14.32 36.83
CA ALA A 118 -7.17 -13.20 36.77
C ALA A 118 -6.87 -12.64 38.16
N GLU A 119 -7.88 -12.45 39.00
CA GLU A 119 -7.72 -11.99 40.38
C GLU A 119 -6.92 -13.00 41.23
N HIS A 120 -7.19 -14.31 41.08
CA HIS A 120 -6.41 -15.35 41.74
C HIS A 120 -4.95 -15.36 41.30
N ARG A 121 -4.68 -15.16 40.01
CA ARG A 121 -3.31 -15.06 39.47
C ARG A 121 -2.58 -13.84 40.02
N VAL A 122 -3.25 -12.68 40.09
CA VAL A 122 -2.69 -11.45 40.64
C VAL A 122 -2.48 -11.53 42.16
N LYS A 123 -3.31 -12.28 42.88
CA LYS A 123 -3.13 -12.54 44.32
C LYS A 123 -1.94 -13.48 44.56
N HIS A 124 -1.87 -14.58 43.79
CA HIS A 124 -0.77 -15.54 43.85
C HIS A 124 0.59 -14.91 43.49
N SER A 125 0.65 -14.02 42.50
CA SER A 125 1.88 -13.27 42.20
C SER A 125 2.28 -12.29 43.31
N ARG A 126 1.32 -11.68 44.03
CA ARG A 126 1.61 -10.79 45.17
C ARG A 126 2.08 -11.53 46.42
N ASP A 127 1.57 -12.74 46.65
CA ASP A 127 1.96 -13.55 47.81
C ASP A 127 3.36 -14.20 47.66
N VAL A 128 3.88 -14.30 46.43
CA VAL A 128 5.23 -14.83 46.14
C VAL A 128 6.33 -13.76 46.25
N GLU A 129 5.97 -12.47 46.30
CA GLU A 129 6.91 -11.33 46.36
C GLU A 129 6.90 -10.52 47.68
N PRO A 130 7.15 -11.14 48.87
CA PRO A 130 7.58 -10.35 50.03
C PRO A 130 8.88 -10.81 50.71
N ALA A 131 9.75 -11.62 50.07
CA ALA A 131 10.92 -12.19 50.76
C ALA A 131 12.29 -12.04 50.05
N GLN A 132 12.45 -11.18 49.03
CA GLN A 132 13.76 -10.92 48.41
C GLN A 132 13.99 -9.42 48.14
N SER A 133 13.93 -8.61 49.19
CA SER A 133 14.59 -7.30 49.23
C SER A 133 15.05 -6.99 50.65
N ARG A 134 16.14 -7.64 51.05
CA ARG A 134 17.05 -7.18 52.10
C ARG A 134 18.47 -7.27 51.56
#